data_AF-A0AA35QUC3-F1
#
_entry.id   AF-A0AA35QUC3-F1
#
_cell.length_a   1.000
_cell.length_b   1.000
_cell.length_c   1.000
_cell.angle_alpha   90.00
_cell.angle_beta   90.00
_cell.angle_gamma   90.00
#
_symmetry.space_group_name_H-M   'P 1'
#
loop_
_entity.id
_entity.type
_entity.pdbx_description
1 polymer ?
#
loop_
_entity_poly.entity_id
_entity_poly.type
_entity_poly.pdbx_seq_one_letter_code
_entity_poly.pdbx_strand_id
1 'polypeptide(L)'
;EPLGEAKIEDYVAAGWHPDDVAEYTQAYYDNFTAPTILTYLRIEGAPEYWDIMDKNLSAAMSAQKTAQEALSDTAATWEEITDRQGRDKQLKQYQEAIGYGG
;
A
#
# COMPACT_ATOMS: atom_id res chain seq x y z
N GLU A 1 -2.64 -23.63 13.65
CA GLU A 1 -2.97 -22.41 12.90
C GLU A 1 -2.12 -21.27 13.41
N PRO A 2 -1.35 -20.60 12.54
CA PRO A 2 -0.95 -19.25 12.82
C PRO A 2 -1.61 -18.38 11.75
N LEU A 3 -2.85 -17.99 12.02
CA LEU A 3 -3.56 -16.84 11.44
C LEU A 3 -4.33 -17.09 10.12
N GLY A 4 -5.06 -18.21 10.10
CA GLY A 4 -6.06 -18.63 9.13
C GLY A 4 -6.52 -20.07 9.45
N GLU A 5 -7.39 -20.69 8.64
CA GLU A 5 -7.84 -22.08 8.84
C GLU A 5 -6.78 -23.13 8.47
N ALA A 6 -5.67 -22.71 7.85
CA ALA A 6 -4.59 -23.58 7.39
C ALA A 6 -3.66 -24.00 8.54
N LYS A 7 -3.13 -25.23 8.45
CA LYS A 7 -2.19 -25.76 9.44
C LYS A 7 -0.76 -25.69 8.93
N ILE A 8 0.21 -25.60 9.83
CA ILE A 8 1.65 -25.51 9.46
C ILE A 8 2.05 -26.72 8.63
N GLU A 9 1.48 -27.89 8.94
CA GLU A 9 1.71 -29.14 8.24
C GLU A 9 1.35 -29.08 6.75
N ASP A 10 0.33 -28.29 6.39
CA ASP A 10 -0.09 -28.11 4.99
C ASP A 10 0.99 -27.34 4.20
N TYR A 11 1.59 -26.31 4.82
CA TYR A 11 2.69 -25.54 4.22
C TYR A 11 4.00 -26.34 4.14
N VAL A 12 4.30 -27.14 5.17
CA VAL A 12 5.46 -28.03 5.15
C VAL A 12 5.31 -29.09 4.06
N ALA A 13 4.11 -29.64 3.85
CA ALA A 13 3.83 -30.54 2.73
C ALA A 13 4.02 -29.87 1.36
N ALA A 14 3.83 -28.55 1.28
CA ALA A 14 4.12 -27.74 0.09
C ALA A 14 5.60 -27.32 -0.04
N GLY A 15 6.47 -27.73 0.89
CA GLY A 15 7.92 -27.51 0.83
C GLY A 15 8.42 -26.27 1.56
N TRP A 16 7.61 -25.64 2.42
CA TRP A 16 8.03 -24.50 3.22
C TRP A 16 8.77 -24.93 4.50
N HIS A 17 9.68 -24.09 4.96
CA HIS A 17 10.29 -24.27 6.29
C HIS A 17 9.28 -23.85 7.37
N PRO A 18 9.09 -24.63 8.45
CA PRO A 18 8.05 -24.35 9.45
C PRO A 18 8.22 -22.99 10.15
N ASP A 19 9.45 -22.54 10.38
CA ASP A 19 9.71 -21.24 10.99
C ASP A 19 9.31 -20.09 10.05
N ASP A 20 9.60 -20.21 8.75
CA ASP A 20 9.21 -19.22 7.74
C ASP A 20 7.69 -19.09 7.65
N VAL A 21 6.96 -20.20 7.81
CA VAL A 21 5.49 -20.20 7.81
C VAL A 21 4.97 -19.38 8.98
N ALA A 22 5.49 -19.60 10.18
CA ALA A 22 5.05 -18.87 11.37
C ALA A 22 5.36 -17.37 11.27
N GLU A 23 6.57 -17.01 10.81
CA GLU A 23 6.96 -15.61 10.64
C GLU A 23 6.15 -14.91 9.55
N TYR A 24 6.00 -15.54 8.39
CA TYR A 24 5.27 -14.97 7.26
C TYR A 24 3.79 -14.76 7.57
N THR A 25 3.11 -15.76 8.13
CA THR A 25 1.68 -15.64 8.41
C THR A 25 1.41 -14.66 9.53
N GLN A 26 2.29 -14.57 10.54
CA GLN A 26 2.26 -13.52 11.56
C GLN A 26 2.37 -12.13 10.95
N ALA A 27 3.39 -11.89 10.12
CA ALA A 27 3.56 -10.61 9.46
C ALA A 27 2.37 -10.24 8.56
N TYR A 28 1.81 -11.22 7.84
CA TYR A 28 0.65 -11.00 6.99
C TYR A 28 -0.59 -10.60 7.81
N TYR A 29 -0.87 -11.31 8.89
CA TYR A 29 -2.00 -11.00 9.77
C TYR A 29 -1.86 -9.64 10.44
N ASP A 30 -0.67 -9.32 10.96
CA ASP A 30 -0.42 -8.03 11.61
C ASP A 30 -0.60 -6.88 10.61
N ASN A 31 -0.17 -7.06 9.36
CA ASN A 31 -0.39 -6.08 8.30
C ASN A 31 -1.88 -5.97 7.91
N PHE A 32 -2.59 -7.10 7.79
CA PHE A 32 -4.00 -7.11 7.38
C PHE A 32 -4.93 -6.56 8.47
N THR A 33 -4.57 -6.74 9.74
CA THR A 33 -5.36 -6.30 10.90
C THR A 33 -4.85 -5.00 11.54
N ALA A 34 -3.84 -4.36 10.93
CA ALA A 34 -3.29 -3.11 11.40
C ALA A 34 -4.40 -2.04 11.52
N PRO A 35 -4.38 -1.20 12.58
CA PRO A 35 -5.35 -0.11 12.72
C PRO A 35 -5.21 0.93 11.60
N THR A 36 -4.00 1.07 11.06
CA THR A 36 -3.69 1.94 9.93
C THR A 36 -3.45 1.06 8.71
N ILE A 37 -4.39 1.05 7.78
CA ILE A 37 -4.25 0.35 6.50
C ILE A 37 -4.17 1.36 5.37
N LEU A 38 -3.31 1.10 4.39
CA LEU A 38 -3.33 1.81 3.12
C LEU A 38 -4.15 0.97 2.13
N THR A 39 -5.41 1.34 1.92
CA THR A 39 -6.23 0.66 0.91
C THR A 39 -5.63 0.88 -0.46
N TYR A 40 -5.53 -0.18 -1.26
CA TYR A 40 -5.06 -0.06 -2.64
C TYR A 40 -5.92 0.96 -3.41
N LEU A 41 -5.26 1.97 -3.97
CA LEU A 41 -5.89 3.06 -4.69
C LEU A 41 -6.46 2.55 -6.02
N ARG A 42 -7.78 2.42 -6.10
CA ARG A 42 -8.50 1.90 -7.28
C ARG A 42 -9.16 3.03 -8.07
N ILE A 43 -8.34 3.99 -8.47
CA ILE A 43 -8.75 5.15 -9.27
C ILE A 43 -7.94 5.22 -10.56
N GLU A 44 -8.41 5.97 -11.53
CA GLU A 44 -7.72 6.14 -12.80
C GLU A 44 -6.37 6.85 -12.61
N GLY A 45 -5.30 6.31 -13.20
CA GLY A 45 -3.96 6.87 -13.03
C GLY A 45 -3.30 6.53 -11.69
N ALA A 46 -3.88 5.63 -10.88
CA ALA A 46 -3.27 5.17 -9.62
C ALA A 46 -1.77 4.79 -9.73
N PRO A 47 -1.28 4.13 -10.81
CA PRO A 47 0.15 3.85 -10.95
C PRO A 47 1.05 5.10 -10.90
N GLU A 48 0.57 6.26 -11.35
CA GLU A 48 1.34 7.51 -11.32
C GLU A 48 1.57 8.01 -9.89
N TYR A 49 0.57 7.85 -9.02
CA TYR A 49 0.68 8.20 -7.60
C TYR A 49 1.74 7.34 -6.89
N TRP A 50 1.79 6.05 -7.21
CA TRP A 50 2.77 5.12 -6.64
C TRP A 50 4.18 5.40 -7.16
N ASP A 51 4.32 5.62 -8.47
CA ASP A 51 5.62 5.89 -9.12
C ASP A 51 6.29 7.15 -8.54
N ILE A 52 5.55 8.25 -8.35
CA ILE A 52 6.15 9.46 -7.79
C ILE A 52 6.53 9.30 -6.32
N MET A 53 5.73 8.58 -5.54
CA MET A 53 6.05 8.30 -4.14
C MET A 53 7.31 7.45 -4.03
N ASP A 54 7.42 6.37 -4.83
CA ASP A 54 8.58 5.47 -4.80
C ASP A 54 9.88 6.20 -5.19
N LYS A 55 9.82 7.06 -6.22
CA LYS A 55 10.96 7.91 -6.61
C LYS A 55 11.41 8.84 -5.49
N ASN A 56 10.47 9.51 -4.82
CA ASN A 56 10.80 10.43 -3.72
C ASN A 56 11.31 9.70 -2.48
N LEU A 57 10.74 8.54 -2.13
CA LEU A 57 11.23 7.71 -1.04
C LEU A 57 12.65 7.19 -1.33
N SER A 58 12.90 6.75 -2.56
CA SER A 58 14.24 6.35 -3.01
C SER A 58 15.25 7.50 -2.93
N ALA A 59 14.84 8.73 -3.27
CA ALA A 59 15.67 9.93 -3.10
C ALA A 59 15.97 10.23 -1.63
N ALA A 60 15.02 10.02 -0.71
CA ALA A 60 15.25 10.16 0.72
C ALA A 60 16.20 9.09 1.27
N MET A 61 15.99 7.82 0.89
CA MET A 61 16.82 6.68 1.32
C MET A 61 18.26 6.77 0.83
N SER A 62 18.48 7.41 -0.32
CA SER A 62 19.80 7.70 -0.88
C SER A 62 20.42 9.02 -0.41
N ALA A 63 19.80 9.69 0.57
CA ALA A 63 20.19 10.99 1.11
C ALA A 63 20.26 12.14 0.09
N GLN A 64 19.57 12.01 -1.05
CA GLN A 64 19.42 13.09 -2.04
C GLN A 64 18.38 14.13 -1.62
N LYS A 65 17.40 13.73 -0.80
CA LYS A 65 16.39 14.60 -0.20
C LYS A 65 16.27 14.30 1.29
N THR A 66 15.84 15.27 2.08
CA THR A 66 15.31 14.99 3.42
C THR A 66 13.97 14.25 3.33
N ALA A 67 13.59 13.54 4.39
CA ALA A 67 12.27 12.90 4.46
C ALA A 67 11.12 13.91 4.28
N GLN A 68 11.26 15.11 4.84
CA GLN A 68 10.26 16.16 4.70
C GLN A 68 10.13 16.65 3.25
N GLU A 69 11.25 16.91 2.57
CA GLU A 69 11.22 17.35 1.16
C GLU A 69 10.61 16.27 0.26
N ALA A 70 11.01 15.01 0.43
CA ALA A 70 10.48 13.90 -0.35
C ALA A 70 8.96 13.75 -0.23
N LEU A 71 8.42 13.87 1.00
CA LEU A 71 6.98 13.77 1.22
C LEU A 71 6.22 15.03 0.77
N SER A 72 6.81 16.22 0.93
CA SER A 72 6.24 17.46 0.39
C SER A 72 6.11 17.41 -1.14
N ASP A 73 7.15 16.96 -1.83
CA ASP A 73 7.15 16.84 -3.30
C ASP A 73 6.17 15.78 -3.79
N THR A 74 6.04 14.67 -3.05
CA THR A 74 5.05 13.62 -3.33
C THR A 74 3.64 14.19 -3.24
N ALA A 75 3.32 14.90 -2.15
CA ALA A 75 2.02 15.51 -1.95
C ALA A 75 1.70 16.55 -3.03
N ALA A 76 2.64 17.43 -3.36
CA ALA A 76 2.46 18.43 -4.41
C ALA A 76 2.17 17.77 -5.78
N THR A 77 2.94 16.73 -6.15
CA THR A 77 2.73 16.03 -7.43
C THR A 77 1.41 15.26 -7.44
N TRP A 78 0.98 14.70 -6.32
CA TRP A 78 -0.35 14.06 -6.22
C TRP A 78 -1.49 15.04 -6.47
N GLU A 79 -1.38 16.30 -6.03
CA GLU A 79 -2.36 17.34 -6.36
C GLU A 79 -2.39 17.60 -7.88
N GLU A 80 -1.22 17.70 -8.52
CA GLU A 80 -1.12 17.88 -9.98
C GLU A 80 -1.73 16.71 -10.77
N ILE A 81 -1.45 15.46 -10.35
CA ILE A 81 -2.06 14.27 -10.95
C ILE A 81 -3.57 14.30 -10.77
N THR A 82 -4.05 14.64 -9.56
CA THR A 82 -5.48 14.70 -9.24
C THR A 82 -6.20 15.74 -10.09
N ASP A 83 -5.61 16.91 -10.26
CA ASP A 83 -6.19 17.99 -11.07
C ASP A 83 -6.19 17.64 -12.56
N ARG A 84 -5.09 17.07 -13.08
CA ARG A 84 -5.02 16.62 -14.48
C ARG A 84 -6.05 15.54 -14.80
N GLN A 85 -6.26 14.60 -13.87
CA GLN A 85 -7.20 13.49 -14.04
C GLN A 85 -8.67 13.89 -13.76
N GLY A 86 -8.88 15.06 -13.13
CA GLY A 86 -10.17 15.60 -12.75
C GLY A 86 -10.56 15.21 -11.31
N ARG A 87 -10.46 16.16 -10.38
CA ARG A 87 -10.65 15.93 -8.94
C ARG A 87 -11.99 15.32 -8.57
N ASP A 88 -13.09 15.85 -9.11
CA ASP A 88 -14.43 15.32 -8.79
C ASP A 88 -14.62 13.88 -9.29
N LYS A 89 -14.04 13.56 -10.45
CA LYS A 89 -14.03 12.20 -11.00
C LYS A 89 -13.21 11.27 -10.10
N GLN A 90 -12.02 11.71 -9.68
CA GLN A 90 -11.17 10.93 -8.77
C GLN A 90 -11.83 10.68 -7.43
N LEU A 91 -12.47 11.72 -6.85
CA LEU A 91 -13.22 11.61 -5.60
C LEU A 91 -14.34 10.58 -5.72
N LYS A 92 -15.13 10.64 -6.80
CA LYS A 92 -16.20 9.67 -7.05
C LYS A 92 -15.67 8.24 -7.16
N GLN A 93 -14.62 8.03 -7.96
CA GLN A 93 -13.99 6.70 -8.10
C GLN A 93 -13.47 6.18 -6.76
N TYR A 94 -12.85 7.04 -5.95
CA TYR A 94 -12.36 6.66 -4.63
C TYR A 94 -13.49 6.27 -3.68
N GLN A 95 -14.56 7.07 -3.63
CA GLN A 95 -15.76 6.78 -2.83
C GLN A 95 -16.39 5.45 -3.24
N GLU A 96 -16.57 5.20 -4.53
CA GLU A 96 -17.09 3.93 -5.06
C GLU A 96 -16.16 2.76 -4.69
N ALA A 97 -14.85 2.93 -4.80
CA ALA A 97 -13.88 1.89 -4.48
C ALA A 97 -13.95 1.45 -3.01
N ILE A 98 -14.08 2.40 -2.08
CA ILE A 98 -14.13 2.11 -0.64
C ILE A 98 -15.55 1.81 -0.14
N GLY A 99 -16.56 1.85 -1.01
CA GLY A 99 -17.97 1.65 -0.63
C GLY A 99 -18.52 2.77 0.26
N TYR A 100 -18.06 4.01 0.05
CA TYR A 100 -18.50 5.17 0.82
C TYR A 100 -19.99 5.46 0.55
N GLY A 101 -20.82 5.35 1.59
CA GLY A 101 -22.29 5.46 1.49
C GLY A 101 -22.88 6.85 1.71
N GLY A 102 -22.07 7.85 2.07
CA GLY A 102 -22.54 9.20 2.44
C GLY A 102 -23.14 9.29 3.84
#